data_AF-A0A9C9TG15-F1
#
_entry.id   AF-A0A9C9TG15-F1
#
_cell.length_a   1.000
_cell.length_b   1.000
_cell.length_c   1.000
_cell.angle_alpha   90.00
_cell.angle_beta   90.00
_cell.angle_gamma   90.00
#
_symmetry.space_group_name_H-M   'P 1'
#
loop_
_entity.id
_entity.type
_entity.pdbx_description
1 polymer ?
#
loop_
_entity_poly.entity_id
_entity_poly.type
_entity_poly.pdbx_seq_one_letter_code
_entity_poly.pdbx_strand_id
1 'polypeptide(L)'
;MTFAVTQTPEQRFFAKIQPEPNSGCWLWDATIARGGYGHFWVEGRLVYAHRFSYELVHGPIPPGAALDHLCSVPSCVNPDHLEAVTPQENAQRTVDRGRWHNRHAAKTHCPYGHPYSGDNLYFESGYRRCRACSRRKAADQRRKRRAA
;
A
#
# COMPACT_ATOMS: atom_id res chain seq x y z
N MET A 1 31.17 -22.41 31.87
CA MET A 1 30.87 -21.10 31.26
C MET A 1 30.04 -21.34 30.03
N THR A 2 28.73 -21.12 30.10
CA THR A 2 27.82 -21.30 28.96
C THR A 2 27.82 -20.00 28.18
N PHE A 3 28.51 -19.96 27.04
CA PHE A 3 28.38 -18.85 26.10
C PHE A 3 26.98 -18.94 25.50
N ALA A 4 26.09 -18.01 25.88
CA ALA A 4 24.82 -17.85 25.20
C ALA A 4 25.14 -17.32 23.79
N VAL A 5 25.06 -18.19 22.78
CA VAL A 5 25.14 -17.77 21.38
C VAL A 5 23.89 -16.94 21.11
N THR A 6 24.02 -15.61 21.09
CA THR A 6 22.93 -14.73 20.70
C THR A 6 22.70 -14.90 19.20
N GLN A 7 21.54 -15.43 18.83
CA GLN A 7 21.15 -15.58 17.42
C GLN A 7 21.22 -14.23 16.71
N THR A 8 21.70 -14.24 15.46
CA THR A 8 21.73 -13.04 14.63
C THR A 8 20.31 -12.58 14.30
N PRO A 9 20.10 -11.30 13.92
CA PRO A 9 18.81 -10.83 13.43
C PRO A 9 18.24 -11.70 12.31
N GLU A 10 19.07 -12.14 11.36
CA GLU A 10 18.68 -12.98 10.23
C GLU A 10 18.16 -14.33 10.72
N GLN A 11 18.89 -14.99 11.61
CA GLN A 11 18.46 -16.27 12.18
C GLN A 11 17.11 -16.16 12.88
N ARG A 12 16.92 -15.12 13.68
CA ARG A 12 15.66 -14.82 14.37
C ARG A 12 14.52 -14.46 13.40
N PHE A 13 14.86 -13.86 12.26
CA PHE A 13 13.91 -13.51 11.22
C PHE A 13 13.42 -14.75 10.48
N PHE A 14 14.34 -15.57 9.95
CA PHE A 14 14.01 -16.79 9.22
C PHE A 14 13.29 -17.84 10.09
N ALA A 15 13.56 -17.89 11.39
CA ALA A 15 12.85 -18.75 12.34
C ALA A 15 11.35 -18.39 12.51
N LYS A 16 10.88 -17.26 11.95
CA LYS A 16 9.50 -16.76 12.04
C LYS A 16 8.77 -16.83 10.70
N ILE A 17 9.33 -17.54 9.72
CA ILE A 17 8.77 -17.69 8.40
C ILE A 17 8.16 -19.09 8.25
N GLN A 18 6.92 -19.12 7.77
CA GLN A 18 6.25 -20.33 7.31
C GLN A 18 6.17 -20.31 5.78
N PRO A 19 6.89 -21.19 5.07
CA PRO A 19 6.82 -21.25 3.61
C PRO A 19 5.46 -21.78 3.16
N GLU A 20 4.83 -21.11 2.21
CA GLU A 20 3.58 -21.53 1.57
C GLU A 20 3.90 -22.13 0.18
N PRO A 21 3.64 -23.43 -0.05
CA PRO A 21 4.16 -24.15 -1.20
C PRO A 21 3.47 -23.83 -2.53
N ASN A 22 2.24 -23.33 -2.54
CA ASN A 22 1.48 -23.12 -3.78
C ASN A 22 1.73 -21.76 -4.43
N SER A 23 1.97 -20.74 -3.60
CA SER A 23 2.19 -19.36 -4.01
C SER A 23 3.66 -18.96 -3.97
N GLY A 24 4.52 -19.71 -3.26
CA GLY A 24 5.90 -19.31 -2.96
C GLY A 24 6.01 -18.21 -1.91
N CYS A 25 4.91 -17.86 -1.23
CA CYS A 25 4.94 -16.87 -0.17
C CYS A 25 5.74 -17.37 1.04
N TRP A 26 6.42 -16.44 1.68
CA TRP A 26 7.03 -16.66 3.00
C TRP A 26 6.14 -15.97 4.01
N LEU A 27 5.23 -16.70 4.66
CA LEU A 27 4.24 -16.11 5.56
C LEU A 27 4.87 -15.82 6.92
N TRP A 28 4.69 -14.60 7.40
CA TRP A 28 5.16 -14.19 8.72
C TRP A 28 4.31 -14.80 9.83
N ASP A 29 4.96 -15.50 10.76
CA ASP A 29 4.34 -16.27 11.86
C ASP A 29 4.66 -15.67 13.25
N ALA A 30 4.81 -14.36 13.28
CA ALA A 30 4.95 -13.61 14.53
C ALA A 30 3.97 -12.42 14.55
N THR A 31 4.29 -11.35 15.27
CA THR A 31 3.37 -10.22 15.44
C THR A 31 2.93 -9.63 14.11
N ILE A 32 1.60 -9.60 13.88
CA ILE A 32 0.95 -8.99 12.73
C ILE A 32 0.24 -7.71 13.17
N ALA A 33 0.44 -6.62 12.44
CA ALA A 33 -0.28 -5.36 12.65
C ALA A 33 -1.73 -5.46 12.14
N ARG A 34 -2.60 -4.51 12.55
CA ARG A 34 -4.01 -4.46 12.10
C ARG A 34 -4.18 -4.49 10.57
N GLY A 35 -3.19 -4.00 9.81
CA GLY A 35 -3.18 -4.01 8.34
C GLY A 35 -2.70 -5.32 7.69
N GLY A 36 -2.41 -6.36 8.47
CA GLY A 36 -1.91 -7.66 7.97
C GLY A 36 -0.39 -7.73 7.80
N TYR A 37 0.33 -6.62 7.97
CA TYR A 37 1.79 -6.58 7.84
C TYR A 37 2.49 -7.14 9.08
N GLY A 38 3.50 -7.97 8.86
CA GLY A 38 4.37 -8.46 9.94
C GLY A 38 5.25 -7.37 10.54
N HIS A 39 5.46 -7.43 11.84
CA HIS A 39 6.45 -6.64 12.57
C HIS A 39 7.59 -7.54 13.08
N PHE A 40 8.80 -6.99 13.02
CA PHE A 40 10.02 -7.62 13.49
C PHE A 40 10.79 -6.65 14.40
N TRP A 41 11.30 -7.14 15.53
CA TRP A 41 12.14 -6.36 16.42
C TRP A 41 13.60 -6.59 16.09
N VAL A 42 14.36 -5.56 15.75
CA VAL A 42 15.78 -5.66 15.39
C VAL A 42 16.52 -4.46 15.93
N GLU A 43 17.69 -4.68 16.54
CA GLU A 43 18.57 -3.58 17.01
C GLU A 43 17.86 -2.52 17.88
N GLY A 44 16.96 -2.97 18.77
CA GLY A 44 16.24 -2.07 19.69
C GLY A 44 15.08 -1.29 19.07
N ARG A 45 14.68 -1.59 17.82
CA ARG A 45 13.54 -0.97 17.15
C ARG A 45 12.57 -1.98 16.53
N LEU A 46 11.30 -1.60 16.46
CA LEU A 46 10.27 -2.33 15.72
C LEU A 46 10.27 -1.87 14.25
N VAL A 47 10.37 -2.82 13.32
CA VAL A 47 10.33 -2.58 11.87
C VAL A 47 9.28 -3.46 11.20
N TYR A 48 8.88 -3.14 9.97
CA TYR A 48 8.08 -4.05 9.17
C TYR A 48 8.92 -5.23 8.68
N ALA A 49 8.41 -6.45 8.86
CA ALA A 49 9.13 -7.69 8.53
C ALA A 49 9.44 -7.79 7.02
N HIS A 50 8.50 -7.43 6.15
CA HIS A 50 8.72 -7.45 4.70
C HIS A 50 9.79 -6.44 4.26
N ARG A 51 9.88 -5.27 4.92
CA ARG A 51 10.94 -4.27 4.64
C ARG A 51 12.31 -4.80 5.05
N PHE A 52 12.41 -5.43 6.21
CA PHE A 52 13.65 -6.08 6.65
C PHE A 52 14.11 -7.14 5.64
N SER A 53 13.19 -8.00 5.17
CA SER A 53 13.54 -9.01 4.17
C SER A 53 13.97 -8.42 2.83
N TYR A 54 13.29 -7.37 2.35
CA TYR A 54 13.68 -6.68 1.13
C TYR A 54 15.09 -6.09 1.28
N GLU A 55 15.36 -5.38 2.38
CA GLU A 55 16.65 -4.72 2.59
C GLU A 55 17.80 -5.71 2.77
N LEU A 56 17.53 -6.89 3.34
CA LEU A 56 18.52 -7.97 3.49
C LEU A 56 19.02 -8.49 2.13
N VAL A 57 18.16 -8.51 1.09
CA VAL A 57 18.48 -9.11 -0.22
C VAL A 57 18.80 -8.05 -1.29
N HIS A 58 18.05 -6.96 -1.34
CA HIS A 58 18.15 -5.93 -2.37
C HIS A 58 18.87 -4.66 -1.89
N GLY A 59 19.19 -4.57 -0.59
CA GLY A 59 19.74 -3.36 0.00
C GLY A 59 18.68 -2.28 0.29
N PRO A 60 19.10 -1.04 0.61
CA PRO A 60 18.22 -0.03 1.16
C PRO A 60 17.05 0.31 0.23
N ILE A 61 15.85 0.44 0.80
CA ILE A 61 14.66 0.86 0.04
C ILE A 61 14.87 2.32 -0.41
N PRO A 62 14.72 2.64 -1.71
CA PRO A 62 14.90 4.00 -2.20
C PRO A 62 14.04 5.02 -1.43
N PRO A 63 14.57 6.22 -1.11
CA PRO A 63 13.81 7.23 -0.39
C PRO A 63 12.49 7.59 -1.10
N GLY A 64 11.39 7.57 -0.35
CA GLY A 64 10.06 7.88 -0.88
C GLY A 64 9.37 6.73 -1.63
N ALA A 65 10.04 5.59 -1.83
CA ALA A 65 9.41 4.40 -2.41
C ALA A 65 8.51 3.67 -1.40
N ALA A 66 7.43 3.08 -1.91
CA ALA A 66 6.61 2.10 -1.21
C ALA A 66 6.99 0.68 -1.69
N LEU A 67 6.85 -0.33 -0.83
CA LEU A 67 6.93 -1.73 -1.26
C LEU A 67 5.54 -2.23 -1.61
N ASP A 68 5.36 -2.68 -2.85
CA ASP A 68 4.14 -3.36 -3.31
C ASP A 68 4.32 -4.88 -3.21
N HIS A 69 3.31 -5.55 -2.65
CA HIS A 69 3.24 -7.01 -2.64
C HIS A 69 2.68 -7.51 -3.97
N LEU A 70 3.53 -8.09 -4.81
CA LEU A 70 3.13 -8.70 -6.08
C LEU A 70 2.16 -9.87 -5.86
N CYS A 71 2.46 -10.70 -4.84
CA CYS A 71 1.59 -11.77 -4.36
C CYS A 71 0.34 -11.28 -3.64
N SER A 72 0.31 -9.98 -3.28
CA SER A 72 -0.88 -9.35 -2.74
C SER A 72 -1.33 -9.91 -1.37
N VAL A 73 -0.40 -10.53 -0.65
CA VAL A 73 -0.54 -11.08 0.72
C VAL A 73 0.30 -10.22 1.69
N PRO A 74 -0.32 -9.36 2.53
CA PRO A 74 0.42 -8.42 3.39
C PRO A 74 1.39 -9.06 4.41
N SER A 75 1.11 -10.30 4.83
CA SER A 75 1.96 -11.06 5.76
C SER A 75 3.12 -11.77 5.05
N CYS A 76 3.18 -11.75 3.72
CA CYS A 76 4.30 -12.32 2.97
C CYS A 76 5.54 -11.44 3.15
N VAL A 77 6.66 -12.08 3.44
CA VAL A 77 7.98 -11.45 3.57
C VAL A 77 8.98 -11.94 2.53
N ASN A 78 8.56 -12.72 1.52
CA ASN A 78 9.45 -13.16 0.46
C ASN A 78 9.94 -11.93 -0.33
N PRO A 79 11.25 -11.65 -0.38
CA PRO A 79 11.78 -10.47 -1.07
C PRO A 79 11.46 -10.49 -2.58
N ASP A 80 11.39 -11.66 -3.21
CA ASP A 80 11.04 -11.80 -4.63
C ASP A 80 9.57 -11.46 -4.93
N HIS A 81 8.73 -11.37 -3.88
CA HIS A 81 7.33 -10.95 -3.99
C HIS A 81 7.13 -9.45 -3.67
N LEU A 82 8.21 -8.69 -3.50
CA LEU A 82 8.20 -7.29 -3.16
C LEU A 82 8.84 -6.46 -4.27
N GLU A 83 8.21 -5.34 -4.60
CA GLU A 83 8.76 -4.39 -5.56
C GLU A 83 8.75 -2.98 -4.97
N ALA A 84 9.88 -2.29 -5.03
CA ALA A 84 9.95 -0.87 -4.69
C ALA A 84 9.35 -0.03 -5.83
N VAL A 85 8.23 0.61 -5.55
CA VAL A 85 7.47 1.41 -6.51
C VAL A 85 7.27 2.83 -5.97
N THR A 86 6.94 3.76 -6.86
CA THR A 86 6.51 5.10 -6.43
C THR A 86 5.16 5.02 -5.71
N PRO A 87 4.84 5.98 -4.82
CA PRO A 87 3.53 6.04 -4.18
C PRO A 87 2.37 6.16 -5.19
N GLN A 88 2.61 6.81 -6.33
CA GLN A 88 1.62 6.95 -7.41
C GLN A 88 1.33 5.59 -8.07
N GLU A 89 2.36 4.81 -8.40
CA GLU A 89 2.19 3.47 -8.96
C GLU A 89 1.50 2.52 -7.96
N ASN A 90 1.89 2.55 -6.68
CA ASN A 90 1.25 1.74 -5.64
C ASN A 90 -0.26 2.04 -5.51
N ALA A 91 -0.62 3.32 -5.54
CA ALA A 91 -2.01 3.76 -5.52
C ALA A 91 -2.77 3.30 -6.77
N GLN A 92 -2.17 3.41 -7.95
CA GLN A 92 -2.76 2.95 -9.21
C GLN A 92 -3.00 1.45 -9.20
N ARG A 93 -1.99 0.64 -8.80
CA ARG A 93 -2.12 -0.82 -8.68
C ARG A 93 -3.20 -1.24 -7.69
N THR A 94 -3.38 -0.50 -6.60
CA THR A 94 -4.47 -0.73 -5.64
C THR A 94 -5.85 -0.57 -6.31
N VAL A 95 -6.00 0.43 -7.18
CA VAL A 95 -7.22 0.65 -7.97
C VAL A 95 -7.40 -0.46 -9.01
N ASP A 96 -6.36 -0.78 -9.78
CA ASP A 96 -6.41 -1.76 -10.86
C ASP A 96 -6.73 -3.17 -10.34
N ARG A 97 -6.18 -3.54 -9.18
CA ARG A 97 -6.44 -4.82 -8.51
C ARG A 97 -7.79 -4.85 -7.76
N GLY A 98 -8.60 -3.80 -7.84
CA GLY A 98 -9.90 -3.72 -7.17
C GLY A 98 -9.83 -3.71 -5.64
N ARG A 99 -8.66 -3.41 -5.06
CA ARG A 99 -8.40 -3.39 -3.61
C ARG A 99 -8.73 -2.05 -2.97
N TRP A 100 -9.25 -1.12 -3.76
CA TRP A 100 -9.72 0.16 -3.26
C TRP A 100 -11.07 -0.01 -2.54
N HIS A 101 -11.00 -0.38 -1.26
CA HIS A 101 -12.14 -0.57 -0.36
C HIS A 101 -12.74 0.78 0.09
N ASN A 102 -13.10 1.63 -0.85
CA ASN A 102 -13.99 2.74 -0.55
C ASN A 102 -15.42 2.20 -0.63
N ARG A 103 -16.23 2.31 0.43
CA ARG A 103 -17.69 2.05 0.37
C ARG A 103 -18.39 2.85 -0.74
N HIS A 104 -17.73 3.89 -1.25
CA HIS A 104 -18.18 4.66 -2.37
C HIS A 104 -17.69 4.11 -3.71
N ALA A 105 -16.71 3.23 -3.81
CA ALA A 105 -16.20 2.64 -5.06
C ALA A 105 -17.33 2.08 -5.93
N ALA A 106 -18.29 1.38 -5.33
CA ALA A 106 -19.49 0.87 -6.00
C ALA A 106 -20.44 1.98 -6.53
N LYS A 107 -20.31 3.23 -6.06
CA LYS A 107 -21.09 4.34 -6.59
C LYS A 107 -20.68 4.59 -8.03
N THR A 108 -21.65 4.40 -8.91
CA THR A 108 -21.59 4.70 -10.34
C THR A 108 -21.88 6.16 -10.64
N HIS A 109 -22.43 6.92 -9.68
CA HIS A 109 -22.80 8.33 -9.86
C HIS A 109 -22.41 9.19 -8.65
N CYS A 110 -22.15 10.48 -8.89
CA CYS A 110 -21.92 11.47 -7.84
C CYS A 110 -23.25 11.86 -7.15
N PRO A 111 -23.22 12.61 -6.02
CA PRO A 111 -24.45 13.03 -5.32
C PRO A 111 -25.44 13.86 -6.14
N TYR A 112 -25.02 14.37 -7.30
CA TYR A 112 -25.86 15.12 -8.24
C TYR A 112 -26.28 14.30 -9.47
N GLY A 113 -26.05 12.99 -9.46
CA GLY A 113 -26.47 12.10 -10.54
C GLY A 113 -25.57 12.06 -11.77
N HIS A 114 -24.38 12.69 -11.74
CA HIS A 114 -23.43 12.58 -12.86
C HIS A 114 -22.60 11.29 -12.76
N PRO A 115 -22.31 10.61 -13.88
CA PRO A 115 -21.66 9.30 -13.87
C PRO A 115 -20.19 9.39 -13.43
N TYR A 116 -19.73 8.49 -12.58
CA TYR A 116 -18.31 8.25 -12.30
C TYR A 116 -17.71 7.30 -13.33
N SER A 117 -17.74 7.72 -14.59
CA SER A 117 -17.15 6.98 -15.71
C SER A 117 -16.64 7.93 -16.79
N GLY A 118 -15.78 7.39 -17.66
CA GLY A 118 -15.19 8.11 -18.80
C GLY A 118 -14.61 9.47 -18.42
N ASP A 119 -14.83 10.46 -19.28
CA ASP A 119 -14.35 11.83 -19.09
C ASP A 119 -14.87 12.51 -17.83
N ASN A 120 -15.99 12.06 -17.27
CA ASN A 120 -16.57 12.71 -16.10
C ASN A 120 -15.88 12.33 -14.79
N LEU A 121 -15.13 11.21 -14.76
CA LEU A 121 -14.37 10.75 -13.61
C LEU A 121 -12.92 11.25 -13.68
N TYR A 122 -12.43 11.81 -12.57
CA TYR A 122 -10.99 12.03 -12.35
C TYR A 122 -10.65 11.82 -10.88
N PHE A 123 -9.36 11.67 -10.55
CA PHE A 123 -8.88 11.48 -9.18
C PHE A 123 -8.07 12.70 -8.74
N GLU A 124 -8.32 13.16 -7.52
CA GLU A 124 -7.63 14.31 -6.91
C GLU A 124 -7.56 14.11 -5.40
N SER A 125 -6.36 14.28 -4.83
CA SER A 125 -6.11 14.11 -3.38
C SER A 125 -6.62 12.76 -2.84
N GLY A 126 -6.55 11.69 -3.63
CA GLY A 126 -7.03 10.36 -3.26
C GLY A 126 -8.56 10.16 -3.33
N TYR A 127 -9.31 11.14 -3.84
CA TYR A 127 -10.76 11.06 -3.98
C TYR A 127 -11.18 11.10 -5.45
N ARG A 128 -12.23 10.33 -5.79
CA ARG A 128 -12.93 10.47 -7.07
C ARG A 128 -13.67 11.80 -7.11
N ARG A 129 -13.47 12.54 -8.19
CA ARG A 129 -14.10 13.81 -8.49
C ARG A 129 -14.94 13.70 -9.77
N CYS A 130 -15.93 14.58 -9.86
CA CYS A 130 -16.85 14.65 -10.99
C CYS A 130 -16.57 15.94 -11.77
N ARG A 131 -16.19 15.82 -13.05
CA ARG A 131 -15.86 16.98 -13.89
C ARG A 131 -17.04 17.91 -14.10
N ALA A 132 -18.25 17.38 -14.29
CA ALA A 132 -19.46 18.19 -14.39
C ALA A 132 -19.68 19.06 -13.13
N CYS A 133 -19.48 18.47 -11.94
CA CYS A 133 -19.55 19.23 -10.68
C CYS A 133 -18.45 20.29 -10.56
N SER A 134 -17.24 19.98 -11.02
CA SER A 134 -16.11 20.91 -11.01
C SER A 134 -16.37 22.11 -11.95
N ARG A 135 -16.82 21.85 -13.17
CA ARG A 135 -17.21 22.87 -14.17
C ARG A 135 -18.29 23.81 -13.63
N ARG A 136 -19.32 23.25 -12.97
CA ARG A 136 -20.40 24.03 -12.34
C ARG A 136 -19.85 24.98 -11.26
N LYS A 137 -19.05 24.46 -10.32
CA LYS A 137 -18.44 25.28 -9.26
C LYS A 137 -17.58 26.42 -9.83
N ALA A 138 -16.78 26.13 -10.85
CA ALA A 138 -15.94 27.14 -11.51
C ALA A 138 -16.78 28.23 -12.19
N ALA A 139 -17.91 27.87 -12.82
CA ALA A 139 -18.84 28.84 -13.41
C ALA A 139 -19.47 29.74 -12.33
N ASP A 140 -19.93 29.16 -11.22
CA ASP A 140 -20.50 29.90 -10.10
C ASP A 140 -19.50 30.90 -9.51
N GLN A 141 -18.24 30.49 -9.34
CA GLN A 141 -17.18 31.38 -8.84
C GLN A 141 -16.91 32.55 -9.79
N ARG A 142 -16.85 32.30 -11.11
CA ARG A 142 -16.70 33.36 -12.11
C ARG A 142 -17.86 34.34 -12.07
N ARG A 143 -19.11 33.84 -11.90
CA ARG A 143 -20.30 34.69 -11.80
C ARG A 143 -20.25 35.60 -10.57
N LYS A 144 -19.85 35.06 -9.41
CA LYS A 144 -19.67 35.84 -8.17
C LYS A 144 -18.60 36.91 -8.30
N ARG A 145 -17.45 36.60 -8.92
CA ARG A 145 -16.36 37.57 -9.13
C ARG A 145 -16.71 38.71 -10.08
N ARG A 146 -17.63 38.51 -11.02
CA ARG A 146 -18.11 39.57 -11.93
C ARG A 146 -19.16 40.47 -11.30
N ALA A 147 -19.75 40.05 -10.19
CA ALA A 147 -20.79 40.78 -9.47
C ALA A 147 -20.24 41.55 -8.25
N ALA A 148 -18.92 41.47 -8.01
CA ALA A 148 -18.17 42.19 -6.99
C ALA A 148 -17.26 43.20 -7.69
#